data_AF-A0A533BEB1-F1
#
_entry.id   AF-A0A533BEB1-F1
#
_cell.length_a   1.000
_cell.length_b   1.000
_cell.length_c   1.000
_cell.angle_alpha   90.00
_cell.angle_beta   90.00
_cell.angle_gamma   90.00
#
_symmetry.space_group_name_H-M   'P 1'
#
loop_
_entity.id
_entity.type
_entity.pdbx_description
1 polymer ?
#
loop_
_entity_poly.entity_id
_entity_poly.type
_entity_poly.pdbx_seq_one_letter_code
_entity_poly.pdbx_strand_id
1 'polypeptide(L)' 'MSQMTAVQVSGPGGAFAVVKLAVPEPGPNTVRIKIQACGVCHSDAFARKAIGLGCSTRA' A
#
# COMPACT_ATOMS: atom_id res chain seq x y z
N MET A 1 -15.33 6.33 11.75
CA MET A 1 -14.35 5.89 10.73
C MET A 1 -13.65 4.65 11.27
N SER A 2 -13.80 3.49 10.63
CA SER A 2 -13.01 2.30 10.99
C SER A 2 -11.56 2.47 10.54
N GLN A 3 -10.62 1.91 11.30
CA GLN A 3 -9.19 1.97 10.98
C GLN A 3 -8.68 0.59 10.54
N MET A 4 -7.73 0.58 9.60
CA MET A 4 -6.97 -0.60 9.19
C MET A 4 -5.50 -0.46 9.58
N THR A 5 -4.86 -1.60 9.80
CA THR A 5 -3.39 -1.68 9.84
C THR A 5 -2.89 -1.88 8.42
N ALA A 6 -1.92 -1.09 7.98
CA ALA A 6 -1.31 -1.18 6.66
C ALA A 6 0.22 -1.19 6.77
N VAL A 7 0.88 -1.70 5.73
CA VAL A 7 2.32 -1.56 5.55
C VAL A 7 2.54 -0.51 4.46
N GLN A 8 3.16 0.61 4.82
CA GLN A 8 3.37 1.76 3.95
C GLN A 8 4.87 2.02 3.75
N VAL A 9 5.21 2.50 2.55
CA VAL A 9 6.53 3.06 2.23
C VAL A 9 6.30 4.55 1.93
N SER A 10 6.90 5.44 2.72
CA SER A 10 6.65 6.89 2.60
C SER A 10 7.43 7.57 1.47
N GLY A 11 8.39 6.87 0.84
CA GLY A 11 9.16 7.38 -0.29
C GLY A 11 10.10 6.33 -0.89
N PRO A 12 10.69 6.59 -2.08
CA PRO A 12 11.56 5.64 -2.78
C PRO A 12 12.67 5.09 -1.89
N GLY A 13 12.77 3.76 -1.82
CA GLY A 13 13.80 3.08 -1.03
C GLY A 13 13.57 3.14 0.48
N GLY A 14 12.49 3.77 0.95
CA GLY A 14 12.13 3.84 2.36
C GLY A 14 11.85 2.47 2.98
N ALA A 15 11.93 2.39 4.30
CA ALA A 15 11.56 1.18 5.03
C ALA A 15 10.04 0.93 4.93
N PHE A 16 9.66 -0.34 5.04
CA PHE A 16 8.27 -0.70 5.28
C PHE A 16 7.90 -0.32 6.72
N ALA A 17 6.86 0.49 6.87
CA ALA A 17 6.35 0.93 8.17
C ALA A 17 4.93 0.41 8.39
N VAL A 18 4.67 -0.15 9.58
CA VAL A 18 3.32 -0.53 9.99
C VAL A 18 2.60 0.72 10.50
N VAL A 19 1.51 1.10 9.84
CA VAL A 19 0.76 2.33 10.13
C VAL A 19 -0.73 2.02 10.34
N LYS A 20 -1.42 2.94 11.00
CA LYS A 20 -2.89 2.94 11.10
C LYS A 20 -3.46 3.95 10.12
N LEU A 21 -4.40 3.50 9.28
CA LEU A 21 -5.06 4.33 8.27
C LEU A 21 -6.57 4.21 8.40
N ALA A 22 -7.31 5.24 8.00
CA ALA A 22 -8.75 5.12 7.84
C ALA A 22 -9.07 4.13 6.71
N VAL A 23 -10.11 3.33 6.89
CA VAL A 23 -10.63 2.46 5.83
C VAL A 23 -11.40 3.33 4.82
N PRO A 24 -11.00 3.36 3.54
CA PRO A 24 -11.74 4.10 2.52
C PRO A 24 -13.09 3.44 2.20
N GLU A 25 -14.06 4.26 1.81
CA GLU A 25 -15.32 3.77 1.23
C GLU A 25 -15.11 3.37 -0.24
N PRO A 26 -15.64 2.23 -0.70
CA PRO A 26 -15.53 1.82 -2.09
C PRO A 26 -16.35 2.75 -3.00
N GLY A 27 -15.77 3.17 -4.12
CA GLY A 27 -16.46 3.89 -5.19
C GLY A 27 -17.22 2.95 -6.15
N PRO A 28 -17.85 3.50 -7.20
CA PRO A 28 -18.53 2.70 -8.22
C PRO A 28 -17.62 1.63 -8.83
N ASN A 29 -18.14 0.42 -9.06
CA ASN A 29 -17.41 -0.74 -9.61
C ASN A 29 -16.20 -1.21 -8.78
N THR A 30 -16.16 -0.90 -7.48
CA THR A 30 -15.12 -1.40 -6.57
C THR A 30 -15.73 -2.20 -5.43
N VAL A 31 -14.97 -3.15 -4.88
CA VAL A 31 -15.35 -3.95 -3.72
C VAL A 31 -14.34 -3.77 -2.60
N ARG A 32 -14.80 -3.86 -1.36
CA ARG A 32 -13.95 -3.79 -0.16
C ARG A 32 -13.75 -5.19 0.41
N ILE A 33 -12.48 -5.60 0.52
CA ILE A 33 -12.10 -6.93 1.00
C ILE A 33 -11.34 -6.80 2.31
N LYS A 34 -11.72 -7.59 3.33
CA LYS A 34 -10.95 -7.74 4.56
C LYS A 34 -9.85 -8.76 4.35
N ILE A 35 -8.60 -8.31 4.28
CA ILE A 35 -7.42 -9.16 4.08
C ILE A 35 -7.18 -10.04 5.31
N GLN A 36 -7.05 -11.36 5.11
CA GLN A 36 -6.63 -12.30 6.16
C GLN A 36 -5.11 -12.53 6.14
N ALA A 37 -4.52 -12.58 4.94
CA ALA A 37 -3.08 -12.72 4.71
C ALA A 37 -2.70 -12.13 3.34
N CYS A 38 -1.44 -11.73 3.17
CA CYS A 38 -0.87 -11.25 1.91
C CYS A 38 0.50 -11.89 1.70
N GLY A 39 0.76 -12.41 0.50
CA GLY A 39 2.08 -12.91 0.12
C GLY A 39 3.00 -11.77 -0.27
N VAL A 40 4.29 -11.88 0.05
CA VAL A 40 5.33 -10.92 -0.37
C VAL A 40 6.04 -11.47 -1.60
N CYS A 41 6.03 -10.70 -2.68
CA CYS A 41 6.65 -11.07 -3.95
C CYS A 41 7.85 -10.15 -4.25
N HIS A 42 8.69 -10.55 -5.21
CA HIS A 42 9.77 -9.71 -5.70
C HIS A 42 9.28 -8.35 -6.23
N SER A 43 8.07 -8.30 -6.79
CA SER A 43 7.42 -7.05 -7.24
C SER A 43 7.30 -6.00 -6.14
N ASP A 44 7.12 -6.40 -4.88
CA ASP A 44 7.00 -5.46 -3.76
C ASP A 44 8.34 -4.77 -3.48
N ALA A 45 9.46 -5.45 -3.71
CA ALA A 45 10.79 -4.85 -3.60
C ALA A 45 11.04 -3.83 -4.71
N PHE A 46 10.55 -4.07 -5.94
CA PHE A 46 10.61 -3.09 -7.03
C PHE A 46 9.73 -1.88 -6.71
N ALA A 47 8.50 -2.10 -6.23
CA ALA A 47 7.58 -1.04 -5.82
C ALA A 47 8.16 -0.16 -4.70
N ARG A 48 8.72 -0.77 -3.64
CA ARG A 48 9.39 -0.03 -2.55
C ARG A 48 10.55 0.81 -3.05
N LYS A 49 11.34 0.29 -3.98
CA LYS A 49 12.50 1.00 -4.56
C LYS A 49 12.09 2.04 -5.62
N ALA A 50 10.81 2.11 -5.98
CA ALA A 50 10.28 2.95 -7.06
C ALA A 50 11.01 2.76 -8.40
N ILE A 51 11.35 1.52 -8.74
CA ILE A 51 12.04 1.16 -9.98
C ILE A 51 11.08 0.46 -10.95
N GLY A 52 11.09 0.85 -12.22
CA GLY A 52 10.37 0.17 -13.31
C GLY A 52 8.86 0.40 -13.40
N LEU A 53 8.24 1.03 -12.40
CA LEU A 53 6.86 1.50 -12.46
C LEU A 53 6.94 3.02 -12.31
N GLY A 54 6.28 3.77 -13.20
CA GLY A 54 6.19 5.24 -13.19
C GLY A 54 5.44 5.77 -11.95
N CYS A 55 5.87 5.36 -10.77
CA CYS A 55 5.41 5.77 -9.47
C CYS A 55 5.91 7.21 -9.29
N SER A 56 5.14 8.14 -9.86
CA SER A 56 5.20 9.55 -9.54
C SER A 56 4.97 9.64 -8.04
N THR A 57 6.06 9.76 -7.30
CA THR A 57 6.05 10.14 -5.89
C THR A 57 5.60 11.59 -5.85
N ARG A 58 4.28 11.78 -5.95
CA ARG A 58 3.68 13.03 -5.53
C ARG A 58 3.89 13.11 -4.03
N ALA A 59 4.91 13.88 -3.67
CA ALA A 59 5.04 14.50 -2.35
C ALA A 59 3.78 15.30 -2.04
#